data_AF-M1SQ52-F1
#
_entry.id   AF-M1SQ52-F1
#
_cell.length_a   1.000
_cell.length_b   1.000
_cell.length_c   1.000
_cell.angle_alpha   90.00
_cell.angle_beta   90.00
_cell.angle_gamma   90.00
#
_symmetry.space_group_name_H-M   'P 1'
#
loop_
_entity.id
_entity.type
_entity.pdbx_description
1 polymer ?
#
loop_
_entity_poly.entity_id
_entity_poly.type
_entity_poly.pdbx_seq_one_letter_code
_entity_poly.pdbx_strand_id
1 'polypeptide(L)'
;MTRQYLHTNEQKQDMCLKIIRSLRHHDTFTVRMVAQATGLGSMIDAKFVRLLQDIGSVHAVHRKGSQVYYAFDDRAASKVRAHFSSLAEKPTPVAKARMTVVKEKASRPKSRTRPFEPGFGWSFINEIDAMLREVRRGMPTMQ
;
A
#
# COMPACT_ATOMS: atom_id res chain seq x y z
N MET A 1 -23.46 12.62 19.20
CA MET A 1 -23.63 11.15 19.08
C MET A 1 -23.02 10.65 17.77
N THR A 2 -21.69 10.55 17.63
CA THR A 2 -21.06 10.28 16.30
C THR A 2 -19.80 9.42 16.33
N ARG A 3 -19.52 8.67 17.42
CA ARG A 3 -18.31 7.83 17.52
C ARG A 3 -18.46 6.39 17.03
N GLN A 4 -19.68 5.91 16.77
CA GLN A 4 -19.96 4.48 16.55
C GLN A 4 -20.05 4.05 15.07
N TYR A 5 -19.87 4.95 14.10
CA TYR A 5 -20.32 4.69 12.73
C TYR A 5 -19.29 4.03 11.80
N LEU A 6 -18.14 3.54 12.28
CA LEU A 6 -17.03 3.16 11.39
C LEU A 6 -16.36 1.83 11.75
N HIS A 7 -17.15 0.83 12.10
CA HIS A 7 -16.63 -0.50 12.41
C HIS A 7 -16.54 -1.39 11.17
N THR A 8 -17.48 -1.26 10.22
CA THR A 8 -17.52 -2.13 9.04
C THR A 8 -16.86 -1.49 7.81
N ASN A 9 -16.42 -2.33 6.87
CA ASN A 9 -15.87 -1.86 5.60
C ASN A 9 -16.94 -1.15 4.75
N GLU A 10 -18.19 -1.60 4.83
CA GLU A 10 -19.33 -0.95 4.16
C GLU A 10 -19.56 0.48 4.66
N GLN A 11 -19.51 0.69 5.98
CA GLN A 11 -19.62 2.01 6.58
C GLN A 11 -18.49 2.95 6.15
N LYS A 12 -17.25 2.43 6.10
CA LYS A 12 -16.10 3.19 5.61
C LYS A 12 -16.24 3.54 4.13
N GLN A 13 -16.74 2.61 3.32
CA GLN A 13 -17.01 2.83 1.91
C GLN A 13 -18.08 3.90 1.70
N ASP A 14 -19.21 3.80 2.40
CA ASP A 14 -20.30 4.77 2.30
C ASP A 14 -19.83 6.17 2.70
N MET A 15 -19.06 6.28 3.78
CA MET A 15 -18.46 7.55 4.19
C MET A 15 -17.50 8.12 3.15
N CYS A 16 -16.64 7.30 2.54
CA CYS A 16 -15.77 7.75 1.45
C CYS A 16 -16.59 8.28 0.26
N LEU A 17 -17.66 7.58 -0.12
CA LEU A 17 -18.55 8.00 -1.20
C LEU A 17 -19.33 9.27 -0.86
N LYS A 18 -19.76 9.43 0.39
CA LYS A 18 -20.40 10.65 0.89
C LYS A 18 -19.46 11.85 0.75
N ILE A 19 -18.21 11.72 1.20
CA ILE A 19 -17.20 12.78 1.07
C ILE A 19 -17.01 13.18 -0.40
N ILE A 20 -16.85 12.20 -1.30
CA ILE A 20 -16.69 12.46 -2.73
C ILE A 20 -17.92 13.20 -3.25
N ARG A 21 -19.14 12.72 -2.98
CA ARG A 21 -20.38 13.35 -3.46
C ARG A 21 -20.53 14.79 -2.96
N SER A 22 -20.27 15.03 -1.67
CA SER A 22 -20.42 16.36 -1.06
C SER A 22 -19.40 17.36 -1.57
N LEU A 23 -18.19 16.92 -1.91
CA LEU A 23 -17.09 17.81 -2.26
C LEU A 23 -16.72 17.80 -3.75
N ARG A 24 -17.40 17.01 -4.59
CA ARG A 24 -17.11 16.90 -6.03
C ARG A 24 -17.27 18.21 -6.79
N HIS A 25 -18.09 19.12 -6.29
CA HIS A 25 -18.34 20.43 -6.90
C HIS A 25 -17.20 21.43 -6.67
N HIS A 26 -16.22 21.09 -5.82
CA HIS A 26 -15.06 21.93 -5.57
C HIS A 26 -13.86 21.40 -6.35
N ASP A 27 -13.15 22.28 -7.05
CA ASP A 27 -11.90 21.94 -7.75
C ASP A 27 -10.83 21.42 -6.79
N THR A 28 -10.78 22.02 -5.59
CA THR A 28 -9.95 21.55 -4.48
C THR A 28 -10.69 21.64 -3.17
N PHE A 29 -10.34 20.76 -2.23
CA PHE A 29 -10.91 20.73 -0.90
C PHE A 29 -9.85 20.52 0.16
N THR A 30 -10.22 20.75 1.42
CA THR A 30 -9.31 20.58 2.57
C THR A 30 -9.95 19.70 3.63
N VAL A 31 -9.16 19.18 4.56
CA VAL A 31 -9.67 18.33 5.66
C VAL A 31 -10.76 19.05 6.48
N ARG A 32 -10.69 20.38 6.59
CA ARG A 32 -11.74 21.18 7.26
C ARG A 32 -13.08 21.10 6.53
N MET A 33 -13.08 21.15 5.19
CA MET A 33 -14.30 21.03 4.39
C MET A 33 -14.88 19.62 4.49
N VAL A 34 -14.01 18.60 4.56
CA VAL A 34 -14.44 17.23 4.85
C VAL A 34 -15.12 17.14 6.21
N ALA A 35 -14.53 17.74 7.25
CA ALA A 35 -15.11 17.75 8.58
C ALA A 35 -16.48 18.45 8.65
N GLN A 36 -16.68 19.50 7.85
CA GLN A 36 -17.98 20.15 7.71
C GLN A 36 -19.01 19.25 7.00
N ALA A 37 -18.59 18.49 5.99
CA ALA A 37 -19.46 17.59 5.23
C ALA A 37 -19.84 16.31 6.01
N THR A 38 -18.94 15.82 6.87
CA THR A 38 -19.13 14.54 7.59
C THR A 38 -19.65 14.73 9.02
N GLY A 39 -19.27 15.81 9.71
CA GLY A 39 -19.58 16.03 11.12
C GLY A 39 -18.88 15.06 12.10
N LEU A 40 -17.85 14.33 11.64
CA LEU A 40 -17.16 13.31 12.45
C LEU A 40 -15.98 13.88 13.26
N GLY A 41 -15.36 14.94 12.76
CA GLY A 41 -14.30 15.68 13.45
C GLY A 41 -12.93 15.50 12.80
N SER A 42 -12.11 16.56 12.86
CA SER A 42 -10.92 16.74 12.02
C SER A 42 -9.92 15.57 12.01
N MET A 43 -9.79 14.82 13.12
CA MET A 43 -8.83 13.70 13.19
C MET A 43 -9.33 12.47 12.42
N ILE A 44 -10.63 12.19 12.48
CA ILE A 44 -11.25 11.08 11.74
C ILE A 44 -11.29 11.43 10.25
N ASP A 45 -11.67 12.67 9.93
CA ASP A 45 -11.70 13.14 8.54
C ASP A 45 -10.31 13.12 7.89
N ALA A 46 -9.26 13.47 8.64
CA ALA A 46 -7.89 13.34 8.16
C ALA A 46 -7.52 11.88 7.81
N LYS A 47 -8.04 10.89 8.55
CA LYS A 47 -7.83 9.47 8.24
C LYS A 47 -8.57 9.07 6.96
N PHE A 48 -9.78 9.57 6.73
CA PHE A 48 -10.50 9.33 5.48
C PHE A 48 -9.82 9.96 4.28
N VAL A 49 -9.31 11.18 4.41
CA VAL A 49 -8.56 11.83 3.33
C VAL A 49 -7.29 11.04 3.01
N ARG A 50 -6.56 10.55 4.02
CA ARG A 50 -5.42 9.64 3.79
C ARG A 50 -5.83 8.34 3.11
N LEU A 51 -6.91 7.71 3.57
CA LEU A 51 -7.42 6.49 2.94
C LEU A 51 -7.78 6.73 1.46
N LEU A 52 -8.46 7.84 1.15
CA LEU A 52 -8.78 8.21 -0.22
C LEU A 52 -7.52 8.48 -1.05
N GLN A 53 -6.48 9.03 -0.45
CA GLN A 53 -5.17 9.22 -1.06
C GLN A 53 -4.45 7.88 -1.32
N ASP A 54 -4.47 6.96 -0.36
CA ASP A 54 -3.88 5.62 -0.47
C ASP A 54 -4.57 4.79 -1.56
N ILE A 55 -5.88 4.95 -1.74
CA ILE A 55 -6.66 4.34 -2.83
C ILE A 55 -6.31 5.00 -4.19
N GLY A 56 -5.71 6.19 -4.19
CA GLY A 56 -5.48 7.00 -5.39
C GLY A 56 -6.75 7.69 -5.91
N SER A 57 -7.74 7.89 -5.05
CA SER A 57 -8.97 8.64 -5.37
C SER A 57 -8.78 10.14 -5.21
N VAL A 58 -7.76 10.55 -4.45
CA VAL A 58 -7.46 11.95 -4.12
C VAL A 58 -5.95 12.15 -4.21
N HIS A 59 -5.52 13.33 -4.65
CA HIS A 59 -4.11 13.73 -4.62
C HIS A 59 -3.96 15.12 -3.99
N ALA A 60 -2.84 15.34 -3.31
CA ALA A 60 -2.49 16.66 -2.80
C ALA A 60 -2.01 17.54 -3.96
N VAL A 61 -2.64 18.69 -4.15
CA VAL A 61 -2.34 19.61 -5.25
C VAL A 61 -1.37 20.68 -4.80
N HIS A 62 -1.66 21.32 -3.66
CA HIS A 62 -0.80 22.36 -3.11
C HIS A 62 -0.96 22.47 -1.59
N ARG A 63 0.00 23.14 -0.96
CA ARG A 63 0.03 23.38 0.48
C ARG A 63 0.16 24.88 0.73
N LYS A 64 -0.69 25.42 1.60
CA LYS A 64 -0.60 26.81 2.07
C LYS A 64 -0.47 26.80 3.60
N GLY A 65 0.75 27.03 4.08
CA GLY A 65 1.08 26.93 5.51
C GLY A 65 0.82 25.51 6.07
N SER A 66 -0.05 25.41 7.09
CA SER A 66 -0.46 24.15 7.69
C SER A 66 -1.59 23.43 6.94
N GLN A 67 -2.22 24.10 5.97
CA GLN A 67 -3.36 23.55 5.23
C GLN A 67 -2.91 22.91 3.92
N VAL A 68 -3.35 21.67 3.69
CA VAL A 68 -3.13 20.92 2.46
C VAL A 68 -4.43 20.90 1.67
N TYR A 69 -4.32 21.21 0.37
CA TYR A 69 -5.41 21.19 -0.59
C TYR A 69 -5.32 19.93 -1.44
N TYR A 70 -6.45 19.29 -1.58
CA TYR A 70 -6.60 18.00 -2.23
C TYR A 70 -7.57 18.15 -3.40
N ALA A 71 -7.34 17.41 -4.48
CA ALA A 71 -8.28 17.31 -5.59
C ALA A 71 -8.68 15.84 -5.79
N PHE A 72 -9.91 15.64 -6.25
CA PHE A 72 -10.39 14.33 -6.63
C PHE A 72 -9.85 13.94 -8.01
N ASP A 73 -9.63 12.64 -8.18
CA ASP A 73 -9.45 12.03 -9.49
C ASP A 73 -10.81 11.85 -10.18
N ASP A 74 -10.86 11.93 -11.52
CA ASP A 74 -12.10 11.74 -12.30
C ASP A 74 -12.81 10.42 -11.99
N ARG A 75 -12.06 9.38 -11.62
CA ARG A 75 -12.58 8.05 -11.28
C ARG A 75 -12.58 7.76 -9.78
N ALA A 76 -12.54 8.78 -8.93
CA ALA A 76 -12.49 8.65 -7.47
C ALA A 76 -13.53 7.67 -6.91
N ALA A 77 -14.81 7.84 -7.27
CA ALA A 77 -15.88 6.97 -6.78
C ALA A 77 -15.72 5.51 -7.21
N SER A 78 -15.24 5.28 -8.43
CA SER A 78 -14.99 3.94 -8.97
C SER A 78 -13.80 3.28 -8.27
N LYS A 79 -12.73 4.03 -8.00
CA LYS A 79 -11.55 3.53 -7.28
C LYS A 79 -11.89 3.14 -5.85
N VAL A 80 -12.70 3.95 -5.15
CA VAL A 80 -13.22 3.61 -3.82
C VAL A 80 -14.01 2.31 -3.86
N ARG A 81 -15.00 2.19 -4.76
CA ARG A 81 -15.80 0.96 -4.89
C ARG A 81 -14.92 -0.25 -5.17
N ALA A 82 -14.00 -0.17 -6.13
CA ALA A 82 -13.08 -1.26 -6.46
C ALA A 82 -12.20 -1.68 -5.26
N HIS A 83 -11.70 -0.72 -4.47
CA HIS A 83 -10.90 -1.00 -3.29
C HIS A 83 -11.67 -1.83 -2.26
N PHE A 84 -12.89 -1.40 -1.93
CA PHE A 84 -13.70 -2.09 -0.93
C PHE A 84 -14.28 -3.42 -1.45
N SER A 85 -14.62 -3.52 -2.74
CA SER A 85 -15.00 -4.80 -3.36
C SER A 85 -13.85 -5.81 -3.30
N SER A 86 -12.61 -5.38 -3.56
CA SER A 86 -11.42 -6.25 -3.43
C SER A 86 -11.16 -6.70 -1.99
N LEU A 87 -11.58 -5.92 -1.00
CA LEU A 87 -11.49 -6.28 0.42
C LEU A 87 -12.61 -7.27 0.83
N ALA A 88 -13.80 -7.16 0.24
CA ALA A 88 -14.93 -8.05 0.51
C ALA A 88 -14.72 -9.45 -0.09
N GLU A 89 -14.00 -9.57 -1.21
CA GLU A 89 -13.66 -10.86 -1.85
C GLU A 89 -12.61 -11.69 -1.11
N LYS A 90 -12.12 -11.26 0.06
CA LYS A 90 -11.15 -12.03 0.85
C LYS A 90 -11.77 -12.60 2.13
N PRO A 91 -12.45 -13.76 2.06
CA PRO A 91 -12.42 -14.67 3.19
C PRO A 91 -10.97 -15.19 3.29
N THR A 92 -10.17 -14.71 4.24
CA THR A 92 -8.91 -15.41 4.55
C THR A 92 -9.22 -16.82 5.04
N PRO A 93 -8.45 -17.87 4.69
CA PRO A 93 -7.15 -17.89 4.02
C PRO A 93 -7.30 -18.34 2.55
N VAL A 94 -6.48 -17.91 1.59
CA VAL A 94 -5.19 -18.54 1.25
C VAL A 94 -4.36 -17.50 0.48
N ALA A 95 -3.06 -17.52 0.71
CA ALA A 95 -2.06 -16.77 -0.04
C ALA A 95 -2.20 -16.90 -1.57
N LYS A 96 -1.70 -15.88 -2.29
CA LYS A 96 -1.68 -15.69 -3.76
C LYS A 96 -2.97 -15.02 -4.27
N ALA A 97 -2.95 -13.91 -4.99
CA ALA A 97 -1.94 -13.42 -5.91
C ALA A 97 -1.92 -11.89 -5.89
N ARG A 98 -0.74 -11.33 -5.59
CA ARG A 98 -0.28 -10.13 -6.29
C ARG A 98 0.05 -10.54 -7.73
N MET A 99 0.09 -9.55 -8.62
CA MET A 99 0.66 -9.57 -9.98
C MET A 99 -0.39 -9.65 -11.09
N THR A 100 -0.91 -8.50 -11.50
CA THR A 100 -0.44 -7.76 -12.70
C THR A 100 -0.94 -8.38 -14.00
N VAL A 101 -2.06 -7.82 -14.47
CA VAL A 101 -2.44 -7.79 -15.87
C VAL A 101 -1.39 -6.96 -16.62
N VAL A 102 -0.30 -7.59 -17.04
CA VAL A 102 0.56 -7.08 -18.11
C VAL A 102 0.79 -8.22 -19.09
N LYS A 103 0.02 -8.15 -20.18
CA LYS A 103 0.43 -8.42 -21.57
C LYS A 103 1.44 -9.55 -21.77
N GLU A 104 0.90 -10.69 -22.19
CA GLU A 104 1.42 -11.60 -23.22
C GLU A 104 2.82 -11.26 -23.78
N LYS A 105 3.82 -12.10 -23.51
CA LYS A 105 4.63 -12.88 -24.49
C LYS A 105 5.74 -13.67 -23.76
N ALA A 106 6.03 -14.86 -24.30
CA ALA A 106 7.25 -15.67 -24.16
C ALA A 106 7.39 -16.66 -22.98
N SER A 107 7.12 -17.93 -23.31
CA SER A 107 7.79 -19.20 -22.94
C SER A 107 8.82 -19.26 -21.78
N ARG A 108 8.65 -20.24 -20.87
CA ARG A 108 9.48 -21.46 -20.69
C ARG A 108 9.13 -22.21 -19.39
N PRO A 109 9.54 -23.49 -19.22
CA PRO A 109 8.72 -24.50 -18.56
C PRO A 109 8.97 -24.63 -17.06
N LYS A 110 7.95 -25.19 -16.39
CA LYS A 110 7.89 -25.70 -15.01
C LYS A 110 9.24 -26.23 -14.49
N SER A 111 9.86 -25.53 -13.55
CA SER A 111 10.85 -26.14 -12.65
C SER A 111 10.12 -26.88 -11.53
N ARG A 112 10.04 -28.20 -11.69
CA ARG A 112 9.70 -29.17 -10.66
C ARG A 112 10.62 -28.97 -9.44
N THR A 113 10.05 -28.63 -8.30
CA THR A 113 10.72 -28.60 -7.00
C THR A 113 11.35 -29.97 -6.73
N ARG A 114 12.68 -30.06 -6.70
CA ARG A 114 13.36 -31.14 -5.99
C ARG A 114 13.51 -30.70 -4.52
N PRO A 115 13.33 -31.60 -3.54
CA PRO A 115 13.77 -31.30 -2.18
C PRO A 115 15.28 -31.05 -2.22
N PHE A 116 15.73 -29.97 -1.57
CA PHE A 116 17.15 -29.65 -1.46
C PHE A 116 17.85 -30.79 -0.72
N GLU A 117 18.96 -31.29 -1.30
CA GLU A 117 19.84 -32.27 -0.67
C GLU A 117 20.49 -31.69 0.61
N PRO A 118 20.54 -32.43 1.72
CA PRO A 118 21.19 -32.00 2.96
C PRO A 118 22.71 -31.94 2.73
N GLY A 119 23.21 -30.73 2.46
CA GLY A 119 24.62 -30.48 2.15
C GLY A 119 24.83 -29.36 1.12
N PHE A 120 23.79 -29.00 0.37
CA PHE A 120 23.88 -27.95 -0.63
C PHE A 120 23.83 -26.55 0.02
N GLY A 121 25.00 -25.93 0.18
CA GLY A 121 25.17 -24.57 0.71
C GLY A 121 26.23 -24.45 1.81
N TRP A 122 26.57 -25.54 2.49
CA TRP A 122 27.58 -25.53 3.55
C TRP A 122 29.01 -25.48 2.99
N SER A 123 29.25 -26.06 1.81
CA SER A 123 30.56 -25.99 1.14
C SER A 123 30.94 -24.56 0.74
N PHE A 124 29.98 -23.77 0.24
CA PHE A 124 30.19 -22.35 -0.09
C PHE A 124 30.44 -21.49 1.15
N ILE A 125 29.74 -21.76 2.25
CA ILE A 125 29.91 -21.00 3.50
C ILE A 125 31.31 -21.29 4.10
N ASN A 126 31.76 -22.54 4.07
CA ASN A 126 33.09 -22.90 4.54
C ASN A 126 34.22 -22.33 3.67
N GLU A 127 34.01 -22.22 2.35
CA GLU A 127 34.97 -21.63 1.43
C GLU A 127 35.12 -20.11 1.65
N ILE A 128 34.03 -19.40 1.95
CA ILE A 128 34.06 -17.98 2.34
C ILE A 128 34.79 -17.78 3.68
N ASP A 129 34.56 -18.65 4.67
CA ASP A 129 35.23 -18.56 5.98
C ASP A 129 36.75 -18.82 5.87
N ALA A 130 37.15 -19.74 4.99
CA ALA A 130 38.56 -20.01 4.68
C ALA A 130 39.25 -18.81 4.00
N MET A 131 38.61 -18.19 3.00
CA MET A 131 39.12 -16.99 2.34
C MET A 131 39.27 -15.81 3.32
N LEU A 132 38.33 -15.61 4.24
CA LEU A 132 38.41 -14.56 5.26
C LEU A 132 39.57 -14.78 6.24
N ARG A 133 39.96 -16.03 6.52
CA ARG A 133 41.14 -16.36 7.33
C ARG A 133 42.46 -16.13 6.59
N GLU A 134 42.52 -16.43 5.29
CA GLU A 134 43.71 -16.14 4.48
C GLU A 134 43.96 -14.63 4.34
N VAL A 135 42.92 -13.83 4.13
CA VAL A 135 43.05 -12.36 4.07
C VAL A 135 43.57 -11.78 5.38
N ARG A 136 43.21 -12.37 6.53
CA ARG A 136 43.74 -11.98 7.85
C ARG A 136 45.20 -12.38 8.08
N ARG A 137 45.75 -13.31 7.31
CA ARG A 137 47.11 -13.83 7.49
C ARG A 137 48.13 -13.23 6.51
N GLY A 138 47.68 -12.42 5.55
CA GLY A 138 48.49 -11.85 4.47
C GLY A 138 48.91 -10.38 4.62
N MET A 139 48.91 -9.78 5.82
CA MET A 139 49.57 -8.48 6.03
C MET A 139 51.08 -8.70 6.28
N PRO A 140 51.98 -8.29 5.36
CA PRO A 140 53.39 -8.18 5.70
C PRO A 140 53.55 -7.04 6.71
N THR A 141 54.02 -7.35 7.91
CA THR A 141 54.63 -6.34 8.78
C THR A 141 55.88 -5.85 8.06
N MET A 142 55.81 -4.63 7.52
CA MET A 142 57.03 -3.88 7.22
C MET A 142 57.72 -3.59 8.56
N GLN A 143 58.86 -4.23 8.77
CA GLN A 143 59.94 -3.74 9.61
C GLN A 143 61.22 -3.77 8.79
#